data_AF-A0A960V8C1-F1
#
_entry.id   AF-A0A960V8C1-F1
#
_cell.length_a   1.000
_cell.length_b   1.000
_cell.length_c   1.000
_cell.angle_alpha   90.00
_cell.angle_beta   90.00
_cell.angle_gamma   90.00
#
_symmetry.space_group_name_H-M   'P 1'
#
loop_
_entity.id
_entity.type
_entity.pdbx_description
1 polymer ?
#
loop_
_entity_poly.entity_id
_entity_poly.type
_entity_poly.pdbx_seq_one_letter_code
_entity_poly.pdbx_strand_id
1 'polypeptide(L)'
;MSNNSKTISDSTTFIDLRNEVIAELCEIEESIYNANGEIDSLERKINRLYSIALELENEYFILRLQTIQNQFRKFRSKKGYRQLEFDRLFKLLEKLKDTDTVDFLNSAIKNRIDRIAKGVANKKVFRKVEPSELRENKFIVYTFQKLFFVVKSF
;
A
#
# COMPACT_ATOMS: atom_id res chain seq x y z
N MET A 1 -38.57 52.10 30.67
CA MET A 1 -38.85 50.69 31.01
C MET A 1 -39.19 49.95 29.73
N SER A 2 -38.35 49.01 29.29
CA SER A 2 -38.67 48.08 28.20
C SER A 2 -37.74 46.87 28.29
N ASN A 3 -38.01 46.00 29.26
CA ASN A 3 -37.48 44.64 29.29
C ASN A 3 -38.66 43.68 29.11
N ASN A 4 -38.41 42.59 28.37
CA ASN A 4 -39.19 41.34 28.31
C ASN A 4 -40.10 41.11 27.10
N SER A 5 -39.52 40.97 25.90
CA SER A 5 -40.17 40.16 24.85
C SER A 5 -39.25 39.33 23.94
N LYS A 6 -37.92 39.51 23.98
CA LYS A 6 -36.98 38.72 23.14
C LYS A 6 -36.62 37.33 23.70
N THR A 7 -36.89 37.05 24.97
CA THR A 7 -36.25 35.92 25.67
C THR A 7 -36.85 34.54 25.43
N ILE A 8 -38.15 34.43 25.13
CA ILE A 8 -38.80 33.11 24.98
C ILE A 8 -38.62 32.55 23.56
N SER A 9 -38.78 33.39 22.54
CA SER A 9 -38.59 33.02 21.12
C SER A 9 -37.14 32.60 20.82
N ASP A 10 -36.16 33.35 21.33
CA ASP A 10 -34.74 33.05 21.11
C ASP A 10 -34.32 31.78 21.86
N SER A 11 -34.93 31.51 23.03
CA SER A 11 -34.69 30.29 23.80
C SER A 11 -35.27 29.05 23.11
N THR A 12 -36.51 29.11 22.60
CA THR A 12 -37.09 28.01 21.82
C THR A 12 -36.29 27.74 20.55
N THR A 13 -35.92 28.78 19.81
CA THR A 13 -35.07 28.65 18.61
C THR A 13 -33.72 28.02 18.93
N PHE A 14 -33.12 28.39 20.07
CA PHE A 14 -31.88 27.77 20.54
C PHE A 14 -32.05 26.29 20.88
N ILE A 15 -33.15 25.91 21.55
CA ILE A 15 -33.43 24.51 21.90
C ILE A 15 -33.71 23.68 20.64
N ASP A 16 -34.44 24.23 19.67
CA ASP A 16 -34.72 23.57 18.40
C ASP A 16 -33.42 23.33 17.63
N LEU A 17 -32.58 24.37 17.48
CA LEU A 17 -31.26 24.24 16.85
C LEU A 17 -30.35 23.24 17.60
N ARG A 18 -30.40 23.22 18.93
CA ARG A 18 -29.67 22.22 19.72
C ARG A 18 -30.14 20.80 19.38
N ASN A 19 -31.44 20.59 19.22
CA ASN A 19 -31.98 19.28 18.89
C ASN A 19 -31.60 18.86 17.46
N GLU A 20 -31.58 19.81 16.52
CA GLU A 20 -31.05 19.58 15.16
C GLU A 20 -29.58 19.16 15.19
N VAL A 21 -28.73 19.87 15.95
CA VAL A 21 -27.32 19.50 16.12
C VAL A 21 -27.16 18.10 16.71
N ILE A 22 -28.00 17.71 17.67
CA ILE A 22 -27.97 16.34 18.24
C ILE A 22 -28.35 15.31 17.19
N ALA A 23 -29.40 15.56 16.40
CA ALA A 23 -29.83 14.66 15.34
C ALA A 23 -28.72 14.48 14.29
N GLU A 24 -28.11 15.57 13.84
CA GLU A 24 -26.97 15.53 12.91
C GLU A 24 -25.78 14.76 13.47
N LEU A 25 -25.46 14.94 14.76
CA LEU A 25 -24.39 14.18 15.42
C LEU A 25 -24.68 12.67 15.45
N CYS A 26 -25.92 12.27 15.70
CA CYS A 26 -26.32 10.87 15.66
C CYS A 26 -26.19 10.27 14.25
N GLU A 27 -26.61 11.00 13.21
CA GLU A 27 -26.46 10.56 11.82
C GLU A 27 -24.99 10.41 11.41
N ILE A 28 -24.13 11.36 11.82
CA ILE A 28 -22.69 11.30 11.59
C ILE A 28 -22.07 10.09 12.31
N GLU A 29 -22.47 9.83 13.56
CA GLU A 29 -21.99 8.68 14.33
C GLU A 29 -22.35 7.36 13.64
N GLU A 30 -23.61 7.20 13.20
CA GLU A 30 -24.07 6.02 12.48
C GLU A 30 -23.30 5.81 11.17
N SER A 31 -23.09 6.90 10.40
CA SER A 31 -22.31 6.85 9.17
C SER A 31 -20.86 6.41 9.41
N ILE A 32 -20.20 6.93 10.44
CA ILE A 32 -18.83 6.52 10.81
C ILE A 32 -18.80 5.06 11.24
N TYR A 33 -19.78 4.60 12.03
CA TYR A 33 -19.88 3.21 12.45
C TYR A 33 -20.00 2.27 11.24
N ASN A 34 -20.91 2.58 10.32
CA ASN A 34 -21.12 1.80 9.10
C ASN A 34 -19.86 1.78 8.22
N ALA A 35 -19.23 2.94 8.01
CA ALA A 35 -17.99 3.05 7.24
C ALA A 35 -16.86 2.20 7.86
N ASN A 36 -16.74 2.15 9.19
CA ASN A 36 -15.76 1.29 9.86
C ASN A 36 -16.04 -0.19 9.60
N GLY A 37 -17.31 -0.61 9.61
CA GLY A 37 -17.71 -1.97 9.25
C GLY A 37 -17.35 -2.34 7.80
N GLU A 38 -17.51 -1.39 6.86
CA GLU A 38 -17.10 -1.57 5.47
C GLU A 38 -15.58 -1.69 5.32
N ILE A 39 -14.81 -0.91 6.08
CA ILE A 39 -13.34 -0.97 6.11
C ILE A 39 -12.86 -2.32 6.64
N ASP A 40 -13.51 -2.86 7.68
CA ASP A 40 -13.22 -4.22 8.19
C ASP A 40 -13.57 -5.31 7.16
N SER A 41 -14.65 -5.11 6.41
CA SER A 41 -14.99 -6.00 5.27
C SER A 41 -13.91 -5.96 4.19
N LEU A 42 -13.39 -4.77 3.87
CA LEU A 42 -12.32 -4.60 2.88
C LEU A 42 -11.01 -5.24 3.33
N GLU A 43 -10.64 -5.12 4.61
CA GLU A 43 -9.46 -5.78 5.16
C GLU A 43 -9.54 -7.31 5.02
N ARG A 44 -10.72 -7.89 5.32
CA ARG A 44 -10.96 -9.32 5.15
C ARG A 44 -10.77 -9.77 3.70
N LYS A 45 -11.22 -8.98 2.73
CA LYS A 45 -11.02 -9.26 1.29
C LYS A 45 -9.54 -9.21 0.89
N ILE A 46 -8.80 -8.19 1.36
CA ILE A 46 -7.36 -8.07 1.10
C ILE A 46 -6.60 -9.27 1.68
N ASN A 47 -6.95 -9.69 2.90
CA ASN A 47 -6.34 -10.86 3.52
C ASN A 47 -6.70 -12.16 2.79
N ARG A 48 -7.93 -12.29 2.29
CA ARG A 48 -8.31 -13.46 1.48
C ARG A 48 -7.55 -13.53 0.16
N LEU A 49 -7.34 -12.40 -0.52
CA LEU A 49 -6.48 -12.34 -1.71
C LEU A 49 -5.06 -12.83 -1.39
N TYR A 50 -4.51 -12.41 -0.25
CA TYR A 50 -3.19 -12.84 0.18
C TYR A 50 -3.13 -14.34 0.46
N SER A 51 -4.13 -14.90 1.16
CA SER A 51 -4.22 -16.35 1.38
C SER A 51 -4.28 -17.13 0.07
N ILE A 52 -5.06 -16.68 -0.92
CA ILE A 52 -5.13 -17.32 -2.24
C ILE A 52 -3.76 -17.25 -2.93
N ALA A 53 -3.05 -16.13 -2.85
CA ALA A 53 -1.71 -16.01 -3.43
C ALA A 53 -0.69 -16.96 -2.76
N LEU A 54 -0.81 -17.19 -1.45
CA LEU A 54 -0.01 -18.18 -0.72
C LEU A 54 -0.35 -19.62 -1.14
N GLU A 55 -1.65 -19.96 -1.21
CA GLU A 55 -2.13 -21.28 -1.66
C GLU A 55 -1.67 -21.61 -3.08
N LEU A 56 -1.56 -20.59 -3.95
CA LEU A 56 -1.07 -20.72 -5.32
C LEU A 56 0.46 -20.61 -5.46
N GLU A 57 1.18 -20.43 -4.35
CA GLU A 57 2.64 -20.23 -4.31
C GLU A 57 3.13 -19.12 -5.28
N ASN A 58 2.31 -18.09 -5.52
CA ASN A 58 2.64 -17.04 -6.47
C ASN A 58 3.39 -15.90 -5.79
N GLU A 59 4.73 -15.99 -5.80
CA GLU A 59 5.63 -15.01 -5.15
C GLU A 59 5.36 -13.56 -5.58
N TYR A 60 5.02 -13.33 -6.85
CA TYR A 60 4.72 -11.99 -7.34
C TYR A 60 3.48 -11.40 -6.65
N PHE A 61 2.39 -12.16 -6.63
CA PHE A 61 1.16 -11.70 -5.97
C PHE A 61 1.36 -11.58 -4.46
N ILE A 62 2.10 -12.48 -3.83
CA ILE A 62 2.46 -12.41 -2.41
C ILE A 62 3.14 -11.07 -2.09
N LEU A 63 4.21 -10.71 -2.82
CA LEU A 63 4.96 -9.47 -2.59
C LEU A 63 4.11 -8.20 -2.83
N ARG A 64 3.26 -8.22 -3.86
CA ARG A 64 2.35 -7.10 -4.16
C ARG A 64 1.28 -6.94 -3.09
N LEU A 65 0.69 -8.04 -2.65
CA LEU A 65 -0.37 -8.03 -1.64
C LEU A 65 0.17 -7.66 -0.25
N GLN A 66 1.40 -8.04 0.11
CA GLN A 66 2.07 -7.50 1.31
C GLN A 66 2.21 -5.98 1.27
N THR A 67 2.52 -5.42 0.10
CA THR A 67 2.58 -3.96 -0.07
C THR A 67 1.20 -3.33 0.12
N ILE A 68 0.15 -3.94 -0.44
CA ILE A 68 -1.23 -3.49 -0.28
C ILE A 68 -1.67 -3.56 1.19
N GLN A 69 -1.43 -4.66 1.89
CA GLN A 69 -1.73 -4.83 3.32
C GLN A 69 -1.05 -3.74 4.17
N ASN A 70 0.24 -3.47 3.91
CA ASN A 70 0.98 -2.43 4.62
C ASN A 70 0.40 -1.03 4.37
N GLN A 71 -0.01 -0.72 3.15
CA GLN A 71 -0.66 0.56 2.83
C GLN A 71 -2.07 0.64 3.42
N PHE A 72 -2.80 -0.47 3.45
CA PHE A 72 -4.12 -0.55 4.07
C PHE A 72 -4.06 -0.36 5.59
N ARG A 73 -3.05 -0.93 6.25
CA ARG A 73 -2.80 -0.70 7.67
C ARG A 73 -2.51 0.77 7.98
N LYS A 74 -1.74 1.42 7.11
CA LYS A 74 -1.49 2.88 7.20
C LYS A 74 -2.77 3.69 6.95
N PHE A 75 -3.60 3.27 6.00
CA PHE A 75 -4.92 3.86 5.75
C PHE A 75 -5.77 3.81 7.03
N ARG A 76 -5.89 2.64 7.66
CA ARG A 76 -6.67 2.43 8.90
C ARG A 76 -6.17 3.23 10.10
N SER A 77 -4.86 3.47 10.20
CA SER A 77 -4.30 4.25 11.32
C SER A 77 -4.56 5.76 11.24
N LYS A 78 -5.06 6.27 10.10
CA LYS A 78 -5.29 7.71 9.93
C LYS A 78 -6.63 8.12 10.51
N LYS A 79 -6.61 9.21 11.29
CA LYS A 79 -7.82 9.87 11.76
C LYS A 79 -8.38 10.75 10.64
N GLY A 80 -9.28 10.17 9.85
CA GLY A 80 -9.90 10.81 8.69
C GLY A 80 -9.31 10.33 7.37
N TYR A 81 -10.20 9.92 6.48
CA TYR A 81 -9.86 9.43 5.14
C TYR A 81 -10.06 10.53 4.11
N ARG A 82 -9.03 10.79 3.31
CA ARG A 82 -8.97 11.71 2.19
C ARG A 82 -8.87 10.89 0.91
N GLN A 83 -9.37 11.45 -0.19
CA GLN A 83 -9.33 10.85 -1.52
C GLN A 83 -7.94 10.31 -1.90
N LEU A 84 -6.88 11.06 -1.59
CA LEU A 84 -5.51 10.67 -1.88
C LEU A 84 -5.10 9.32 -1.25
N GLU A 85 -5.65 8.96 -0.09
CA GLU A 85 -5.36 7.67 0.51
C GLU A 85 -6.06 6.51 -0.19
N PHE A 86 -7.29 6.72 -0.66
CA PHE A 86 -7.99 5.77 -1.52
C PHE A 86 -7.27 5.61 -2.87
N ASP A 87 -6.89 6.71 -3.51
CA ASP A 87 -6.17 6.70 -4.80
C ASP A 87 -4.89 5.87 -4.75
N ARG A 88 -4.17 5.92 -3.61
CA ARG A 88 -2.95 5.12 -3.42
C ARG A 88 -3.26 3.63 -3.39
N LEU A 89 -4.34 3.22 -2.73
CA LEU A 89 -4.77 1.82 -2.68
C LEU A 89 -5.26 1.36 -4.06
N PHE A 90 -6.08 2.17 -4.74
CA PHE A 90 -6.55 1.87 -6.10
C PHE A 90 -5.40 1.64 -7.08
N LYS A 91 -4.43 2.57 -7.11
CA LYS A 91 -3.24 2.46 -7.98
C LYS A 91 -2.37 1.23 -7.67
N LEU A 92 -2.45 0.66 -6.48
CA LEU A 92 -1.74 -0.58 -6.15
C LEU A 92 -2.52 -1.80 -6.60
N LEU A 93 -3.85 -1.79 -6.46
CA LEU A 93 -4.73 -2.85 -6.91
C LEU A 93 -4.79 -2.94 -8.44
N GLU A 94 -4.82 -1.82 -9.16
CA GLU A 94 -4.78 -1.77 -10.64
C GLU A 94 -3.52 -2.43 -11.25
N LYS A 95 -2.45 -2.57 -10.46
CA LYS A 95 -1.22 -3.24 -10.89
C LYS A 95 -1.31 -4.76 -10.81
N LEU A 96 -2.35 -5.31 -10.18
CA LEU A 96 -2.63 -6.73 -10.20
C LEU A 96 -3.45 -7.01 -11.46
N LYS A 97 -2.80 -7.53 -12.50
CA LYS A 97 -3.46 -7.86 -13.76
C LYS A 97 -3.57 -9.37 -13.92
N ASP A 98 -4.68 -9.83 -14.50
CA ASP A 98 -4.87 -11.25 -14.85
C ASP A 98 -3.81 -11.74 -15.86
N THR A 99 -3.24 -10.82 -16.64
CA THR A 99 -2.17 -11.10 -17.60
C THR A 99 -0.79 -11.29 -16.94
N ASP A 100 -0.64 -10.97 -15.65
CA ASP A 100 0.61 -11.15 -14.90
C ASP A 100 0.79 -12.63 -14.51
N THR A 101 0.83 -13.49 -15.53
CA THR A 101 1.15 -14.92 -15.41
C THR A 101 2.64 -15.11 -15.09
N VAL A 102 3.00 -16.27 -14.50
CA VAL A 102 4.38 -16.66 -14.17
C VAL A 102 5.31 -16.52 -15.39
N ASP A 103 4.81 -16.78 -16.60
CA ASP A 103 5.56 -16.66 -17.84
C ASP A 103 5.87 -15.21 -18.23
N PHE A 104 4.97 -14.25 -17.93
CA PHE A 104 5.22 -12.83 -18.14
C PHE A 104 6.30 -12.29 -17.17
N LEU A 105 6.32 -12.79 -15.94
CA LEU A 105 7.34 -12.44 -14.95
C LEU A 105 8.71 -13.01 -15.29
N ASN A 106 8.76 -14.29 -15.68
CA ASN A 106 10.00 -14.92 -16.12
C ASN A 106 10.55 -14.22 -17.36
N SER A 107 9.70 -13.85 -18.31
CA SER A 107 10.12 -13.10 -19.50
C SER A 107 10.50 -11.65 -19.17
N ALA A 108 9.83 -10.95 -18.25
CA ALA A 108 10.22 -9.60 -17.83
C ALA A 108 11.54 -9.58 -17.06
N ILE A 109 11.76 -10.55 -16.16
CA ILE A 109 13.02 -10.75 -15.43
C ILE A 109 14.13 -11.13 -16.42
N LYS A 110 13.88 -12.09 -17.31
CA LYS A 110 14.82 -12.50 -18.36
C LYS A 110 15.17 -11.33 -19.28
N ASN A 111 14.19 -10.57 -19.75
CA ASN A 111 14.41 -9.38 -20.57
C ASN A 111 15.22 -8.30 -19.85
N ARG A 112 15.04 -8.15 -18.54
CA ARG A 112 15.82 -7.20 -17.73
C ARG A 112 17.24 -7.70 -17.49
N ILE A 113 17.43 -8.98 -17.20
CA ILE A 113 18.74 -9.63 -17.11
C ILE A 113 19.47 -9.53 -18.45
N ASP A 114 18.82 -9.85 -19.56
CA ASP A 114 19.39 -9.78 -20.91
C ASP A 114 19.79 -8.35 -21.29
N ARG A 115 18.98 -7.36 -20.92
CA ARG A 115 19.31 -5.94 -21.14
C ARG A 115 20.50 -5.49 -20.32
N ILE A 116 20.60 -5.95 -19.06
CA ILE A 116 21.76 -5.68 -18.19
C ILE A 116 22.99 -6.42 -18.72
N ALA A 117 22.88 -7.69 -19.08
CA ALA A 117 23.95 -8.50 -19.64
C ALA A 117 24.51 -7.89 -20.93
N LYS A 118 23.65 -7.41 -21.83
CA LYS A 118 24.06 -6.66 -23.03
C LYS A 118 24.72 -5.31 -22.68
N GLY A 119 24.19 -4.59 -21.70
CA GLY A 119 24.76 -3.32 -21.23
C GLY A 119 26.12 -3.48 -20.54
N VAL A 120 26.34 -4.59 -19.85
CA VAL A 120 27.57 -4.96 -19.15
C VAL A 120 28.60 -5.55 -20.13
N ALA A 121 28.18 -6.40 -21.07
CA ALA A 121 29.06 -6.90 -22.14
C ALA A 121 29.67 -5.77 -22.98
N ASN A 122 28.93 -4.66 -23.14
CA ASN A 122 29.39 -3.47 -23.87
C ASN A 122 30.21 -2.49 -23.02
N LYS A 123 30.32 -2.68 -21.70
CA LYS A 123 31.11 -1.83 -20.80
C LYS A 123 32.12 -2.67 -20.03
N LYS A 124 33.38 -2.68 -20.50
CA LYS A 124 34.55 -3.26 -19.80
C LYS A 124 34.92 -2.51 -18.52
N VAL A 125 33.99 -2.37 -17.57
CA VAL A 125 34.30 -1.81 -16.24
C VAL A 125 33.69 -2.73 -15.19
N PHE A 126 34.36 -3.85 -14.97
CA PHE A 126 34.22 -4.60 -13.72
C PHE A 126 35.36 -4.15 -12.82
N ARG A 127 35.04 -3.47 -11.71
CA ARG A 127 36.03 -3.27 -10.65
C ARG A 127 36.20 -4.62 -9.96
N LYS A 128 37.34 -5.28 -10.18
CA LYS A 128 37.74 -6.48 -9.47
C LYS A 128 37.98 -6.09 -8.01
N VAL A 129 37.21 -6.67 -7.08
CA VAL A 129 37.52 -6.57 -5.64
C VAL A 129 38.57 -7.65 -5.35
N GLU A 130 39.67 -7.28 -4.68
CA GLU A 130 40.79 -8.18 -4.43
C GLU A 130 40.39 -9.34 -3.51
N PRO A 131 40.94 -10.56 -3.70
CA PRO A 131 40.52 -11.78 -3.00
C PRO A 131 40.74 -11.78 -1.49
N SER A 132 41.46 -10.81 -0.95
CA SER A 132 41.86 -10.73 0.46
C SER A 132 40.72 -10.43 1.43
N GLU A 133 39.53 -10.03 0.95
CA GLU A 133 38.37 -9.71 1.80
C GLU A 133 37.33 -10.87 1.93
N LEU A 134 37.57 -12.02 1.33
CA LEU A 134 36.57 -13.10 1.23
C LEU A 134 36.96 -14.32 2.08
N ARG A 135 36.36 -14.46 3.26
CA ARG A 135 36.36 -15.73 4.02
C ARG A 135 34.99 -16.41 3.96
N GLU A 136 35.06 -17.71 3.68
CA GLU A 136 34.05 -18.79 3.72
C GLU A 136 32.67 -18.51 3.09
N ASN A 137 32.40 -19.27 2.02
CA ASN A 137 31.38 -19.07 0.98
C ASN A 137 31.75 -17.92 0.02
N LYS A 138 32.45 -18.26 -1.07
CA LYS A 138 32.89 -17.30 -2.09
C LYS A 138 31.67 -16.63 -2.73
N PHE A 139 31.28 -15.46 -2.25
CA PHE A 139 30.31 -14.61 -2.93
C PHE A 139 31.05 -13.41 -3.51
N ILE A 140 30.88 -13.17 -4.81
CA ILE A 140 31.39 -11.98 -5.49
C ILE A 140 30.28 -10.95 -5.52
N VAL A 141 30.53 -9.79 -4.91
CA VAL A 141 29.58 -8.67 -4.93
C VAL A 141 29.90 -7.75 -6.10
N TYR A 142 28.99 -7.68 -7.07
CA TYR A 142 29.07 -6.70 -8.16
C TYR A 142 28.20 -5.48 -7.83
N THR A 143 28.67 -4.30 -8.23
CA THR A 143 27.89 -3.07 -8.12
C THR A 143 27.72 -2.43 -9.49
N PHE A 144 26.46 -2.09 -9.83
CA PHE A 144 26.16 -1.34 -11.04
C PHE A 144 25.00 -0.38 -10.76
N GLN A 145 25.21 0.92 -10.99
CA GLN A 145 24.18 1.97 -10.84
C GLN A 145 23.37 1.87 -9.52
N LYS A 146 24.08 1.75 -8.38
CA LYS A 146 23.51 1.62 -7.02
C LYS A 146 22.77 0.31 -6.71
N LEU A 147 22.84 -0.68 -7.59
CA LEU A 147 22.38 -2.05 -7.33
C LEU A 147 23.55 -2.95 -6.94
N PHE A 148 23.31 -3.85 -5.98
CA PHE A 148 24.25 -4.86 -5.49
C PHE A 148 23.81 -6.24 -5.99
N PHE A 149 24.74 -6.98 -6.60
CA PHE A 149 24.54 -8.36 -7.02
C PHE A 149 25.46 -9.25 -6.22
N VAL A 150 24.94 -10.27 -5.57
CA VAL A 150 25.74 -11.24 -4.80
C VAL A 150 25.74 -12.54 -5.58
N VAL A 151 26.88 -12.92 -6.15
CA VAL A 151 27.03 -14.11 -6.99
C VAL A 151 27.87 -15.14 -6.26
N LYS A 152 27.34 -16.34 -6.03
CA LYS A 152 28.10 -17.44 -5.44
C LYS A 152 29.08 -17.98 -6.48
N SER A 153 30.39 -17.83 -6.23
CA SER A 153 31.43 -18.49 -7.01
C SER A 153 31.45 -19.97 -6.61
N PHE A 154 31.11 -20.82 -7.57
CA PHE A 154 31.46 -22.23 -7.55
C PHE A 154 32.97 -22.38 -7.82
#